data_AF-A0A8T6VBU4-F1
#
_entry.id   AF-A0A8T6VBU4-F1
#
_cell.length_a   1.000
_cell.length_b   1.000
_cell.length_c   1.000
_cell.angle_alpha   90.00
_cell.angle_beta   90.00
_cell.angle_gamma   90.00
#
_symmetry.space_group_name_H-M   'P 1'
#
loop_
_entity.id
_entity.type
_entity.pdbx_description
1 polymer ?
#
loop_
_entity_poly.entity_id
_entity_poly.type
_entity_poly.pdbx_seq_one_letter_code
_entity_poly.pdbx_strand_id
1 'polypeptide(L)'
;MAEIEDTFAEAFDGLFCRILITARDEKRLRRAAYGSTALPMVVVGRTEGGVERWLSETETVDGRMGAIVQLWGAIYDSQSFETS
;
A
#
# COMPACT_ATOMS: atom_id res chain seq x y z
N MET A 1 -28.21 14.62 9.78
CA MET A 1 -27.80 13.21 9.64
C MET A 1 -27.83 12.90 8.16
N ALA A 2 -26.83 12.21 7.62
CA ALA A 2 -26.88 11.75 6.23
C ALA A 2 -27.73 10.48 6.14
N GLU A 3 -28.47 10.31 5.05
CA GLU A 3 -29.19 9.07 4.74
C GLU A 3 -28.17 8.00 4.29
N ILE A 4 -28.34 6.77 4.78
CA ILE A 4 -27.52 5.62 4.37
C ILE A 4 -28.39 4.74 3.49
N GLU A 5 -27.96 4.57 2.24
CA GLU A 5 -28.66 3.72 1.27
C GLU A 5 -28.51 2.23 1.64
N ASP A 6 -29.60 1.48 1.56
CA ASP A 6 -29.62 0.02 1.74
C ASP A 6 -29.10 -0.68 0.48
N THR A 7 -27.78 -0.68 0.33
CA THR A 7 -27.06 -1.24 -0.82
C THR A 7 -25.72 -1.82 -0.38
N PHE A 8 -24.88 -2.22 -1.34
CA PHE A 8 -23.59 -2.87 -1.07
C PHE A 8 -22.45 -2.26 -1.90
N ALA A 9 -21.22 -2.51 -1.46
CA ALA A 9 -20.01 -2.23 -2.21
C ALA A 9 -19.48 -3.54 -2.82
N GLU A 10 -19.31 -3.58 -4.14
CA GLU A 10 -18.70 -4.72 -4.84
C GLU A 10 -17.18 -4.58 -4.84
N ALA A 11 -16.48 -5.62 -4.40
CA ALA A 11 -15.02 -5.69 -4.36
C ALA A 11 -14.50 -6.74 -5.34
N PHE A 12 -13.24 -6.63 -5.73
CA PHE A 12 -12.61 -7.48 -6.73
C PHE A 12 -11.37 -8.17 -6.17
N ASP A 13 -11.05 -9.35 -6.71
CA ASP A 13 -9.82 -10.05 -6.40
C ASP A 13 -8.60 -9.32 -6.97
N GLY A 14 -7.50 -9.36 -6.22
CA GLY A 14 -6.24 -8.78 -6.62
C GLY A 14 -5.08 -9.39 -5.85
N LEU A 15 -3.86 -9.16 -6.34
CA LEU A 15 -2.65 -9.46 -5.58
C LEU A 15 -2.28 -8.24 -4.76
N PHE A 16 -1.83 -8.48 -3.53
CA PHE A 16 -1.22 -7.44 -2.73
C PHE A 16 0.06 -7.94 -2.07
N CYS A 17 0.97 -7.00 -1.84
CA CYS A 17 2.11 -7.21 -0.96
C CYS A 17 2.05 -6.21 0.20
N ARG A 18 2.47 -6.68 1.38
CA ARG A 18 2.53 -5.89 2.60
C ARG A 18 4.00 -5.78 3.02
N ILE A 19 4.50 -4.55 3.08
CA ILE A 19 5.92 -4.28 3.28
C ILE A 19 6.09 -3.46 4.57
N LEU A 20 6.99 -3.90 5.45
CA LEU A 20 7.45 -3.12 6.60
C LEU A 20 8.68 -2.30 6.19
N ILE A 21 8.54 -0.97 6.19
CA ILE A 21 9.63 -0.02 6.00
C ILE A 21 10.06 0.48 7.38
N THR A 22 11.34 0.32 7.73
CA THR A 22 11.89 0.89 8.98
C THR A 22 12.93 1.97 8.69
N ALA A 23 12.99 3.00 9.52
CA ALA A 23 13.93 4.11 9.34
C ALA A 23 14.41 4.69 10.67
N ARG A 24 15.57 5.36 10.62
CA ARG A 24 16.19 5.98 11.80
C ARG A 24 15.38 7.14 12.38
N ASP A 25 14.62 7.85 11.56
CA ASP A 25 13.86 9.03 11.98
C ASP A 25 12.56 9.17 11.17
N GLU A 26 11.61 9.91 11.73
CA GLU A 26 10.27 10.10 11.17
C GLU A 26 10.32 10.74 9.77
N LYS A 27 11.24 11.68 9.53
CA LYS A 27 11.36 12.37 8.23
C LYS A 27 11.70 11.38 7.12
N ARG A 28 12.68 10.50 7.35
CA ARG A 28 13.04 9.45 6.38
C ARG A 28 11.92 8.42 6.25
N LEU A 29 11.31 8.02 7.36
CA LEU A 29 10.22 7.06 7.37
C LEU A 29 9.05 7.53 6.49
N ARG A 30 8.56 8.76 6.73
CA ARG A 30 7.47 9.36 5.95
C ARG A 30 7.83 9.50 4.48
N ARG A 31 9.07 9.92 4.17
CA ARG A 31 9.51 10.07 2.78
C ARG A 31 9.57 8.74 2.05
N ALA A 32 10.02 7.67 2.71
CA ALA A 32 10.04 6.33 2.13
C ALA A 32 8.61 5.80 1.93
N ALA A 33 7.77 5.87 2.97
CA ALA A 33 6.38 5.41 2.92
C ALA A 33 5.60 6.15 1.82
N TYR A 34 5.53 7.48 1.87
CA TYR A 34 4.82 8.27 0.86
C TYR A 34 5.45 8.13 -0.53
N GLY A 35 6.77 8.13 -0.64
CA GLY A 35 7.46 7.97 -1.92
C GLY A 35 7.13 6.64 -2.59
N SER A 36 7.00 5.57 -1.81
CA SER A 36 6.65 4.24 -2.32
C SER A 36 5.16 4.07 -2.68
N THR A 37 4.28 4.95 -2.19
CA THR A 37 2.81 4.80 -2.35
C THR A 37 2.15 5.93 -3.14
N ALA A 38 2.88 6.96 -3.60
CA ALA A 38 2.29 8.21 -4.12
C ALA A 38 1.63 8.12 -5.51
N LEU A 39 1.79 7.02 -6.26
CA LEU A 39 1.27 6.89 -7.63
C LEU A 39 0.22 5.77 -7.75
N PRO A 40 -1.02 5.98 -7.23
CA PRO A 40 -2.10 5.02 -7.43
C PRO A 40 -2.60 5.07 -8.88
N MET A 41 -2.43 3.95 -9.61
CA MET A 41 -2.76 3.88 -11.05
C MET A 41 -3.30 2.51 -11.48
N VAL A 42 -4.01 1.75 -10.61
CA VAL A 42 -4.58 0.43 -10.99
C VAL A 42 -5.52 0.52 -12.18
N VAL A 43 -6.34 1.56 -12.26
CA VAL A 43 -7.27 1.76 -13.39
C VAL A 43 -6.57 1.95 -14.75
N VAL A 44 -5.25 2.16 -14.77
CA VAL A 44 -4.42 2.22 -15.99
C VAL A 44 -3.39 1.08 -16.06
N GLY A 45 -3.67 -0.06 -15.41
CA GLY A 45 -2.85 -1.26 -15.46
C GLY A 45 -1.59 -1.20 -14.59
N ARG A 46 -1.53 -0.31 -13.60
CA ARG A 46 -0.42 -0.23 -12.64
C ARG A 46 -0.85 -0.70 -11.24
N THR A 47 -0.05 -0.42 -10.23
CA THR A 47 -0.37 -0.78 -8.84
C THR A 47 -0.99 0.39 -8.07
N GLU A 48 -1.74 0.08 -7.01
CA GLU A 48 -2.27 1.03 -6.04
C GLU A 48 -1.48 0.89 -4.75
N GLY A 49 -1.04 2.01 -4.17
CA GLY A 49 -0.22 2.00 -2.98
C GLY A 49 -0.85 2.80 -1.85
N GLY A 50 -0.68 2.35 -0.62
CA GLY A 50 -1.16 3.07 0.56
C GLY A 50 -0.34 2.78 1.81
N VAL A 51 -0.25 3.77 2.70
CA VAL A 51 0.27 3.56 4.05
C VAL A 51 -0.85 2.98 4.89
N GLU A 52 -0.67 1.72 5.33
CA GLU A 52 -1.64 1.01 6.17
C GLU A 52 -1.56 1.49 7.62
N ARG A 53 -0.35 1.56 8.17
CA ARG A 53 -0.12 1.86 9.59
C ARG A 53 1.29 2.34 9.89
N TRP A 54 1.42 3.27 10.84
CA TRP A 54 2.70 3.66 11.44
C TRP A 54 2.97 2.81 12.70
N LEU A 55 4.23 2.45 12.93
CA LEU A 55 4.68 1.59 14.02
C LEU A 55 5.75 2.30 14.87
N SER A 56 5.68 2.05 16.17
CA SER A 56 6.73 2.40 17.13
C SER A 56 7.93 1.45 17.02
N GLU A 57 9.05 1.83 17.64
CA GLU A 57 10.28 1.03 17.71
C GLU A 57 10.07 -0.35 18.35
N THR A 58 9.10 -0.48 19.27
CA THR A 58 8.80 -1.74 19.96
C THR A 58 8.05 -2.76 19.11
N GLU A 59 7.49 -2.31 17.98
CA GLU A 59 6.70 -3.14 17.07
C GLU A 59 7.51 -3.63 15.86
N THR A 60 8.76 -3.20 15.72
CA THR A 60 9.62 -3.55 14.58
C THR A 60 10.72 -4.52 14.99
N VAL A 61 11.11 -5.38 14.05
CA VAL A 61 12.12 -6.43 14.29
C VAL A 61 13.54 -5.89 14.52
N ASP A 62 13.79 -4.63 14.18
CA ASP A 62 15.10 -3.98 14.27
C ASP A 62 15.14 -2.80 15.26
N GLY A 63 14.07 -2.60 16.04
CA GLY A 63 14.00 -1.55 17.07
C GLY A 63 13.95 -0.13 16.53
N ARG A 64 13.59 0.06 15.25
CA ARG A 64 13.46 1.40 14.62
C ARG A 64 12.00 1.76 14.35
N MET A 65 11.70 3.04 14.16
CA MET A 65 10.36 3.46 13.74
C MET A 65 9.98 2.79 12.41
N GLY A 66 8.73 2.38 12.28
CA GLY A 66 8.26 1.60 11.13
C GLY A 66 7.00 2.13 10.47
N ALA A 67 6.77 1.74 9.22
CA ALA A 67 5.54 1.96 8.49
C ALA A 67 5.22 0.71 7.69
N ILE A 68 3.99 0.24 7.82
CA ILE A 68 3.45 -0.81 6.97
C ILE A 68 2.80 -0.14 5.78
N VAL A 69 3.24 -0.50 4.58
CA VAL A 69 2.63 -0.09 3.32
C VAL A 69 2.06 -1.31 2.61
N GLN A 70 1.00 -1.08 1.84
CA GLN A 70 0.43 -2.08 0.96
C GLN A 70 0.55 -1.60 -0.49
N LEU A 71 0.89 -2.53 -1.37
CA LEU A 71 0.80 -2.35 -2.81
C LEU A 71 -0.15 -3.40 -3.37
N TRP A 72 -1.13 -2.96 -4.16
CA TRP A 72 -2.18 -3.76 -4.76
C TRP A 72 -2.05 -3.74 -6.27
N GLY A 73 -2.35 -4.85 -6.94
CA GLY A 73 -2.34 -4.96 -8.39
C GLY A 73 -3.35 -6.00 -8.87
N ALA A 74 -3.80 -5.87 -10.10
CA ALA A 74 -4.69 -6.84 -10.72
C ALA A 74 -3.95 -8.15 -11.04
N ILE A 75 -4.68 -9.26 -11.02
CA ILE A 75 -4.19 -10.55 -11.51
C ILE A 75 -4.49 -10.60 -13.00
N TYR A 76 -3.47 -10.44 -13.84
CA TYR A 76 -3.58 -10.71 -15.27
C TYR A 76 -2.86 -12.03 -15.58
N ASP A 77 -3.60 -13.02 -16.07
CA ASP A 77 -2.98 -14.15 -16.75
C ASP A 77 -2.34 -13.61 -18.03
N SER A 78 -1.01 -13.73 -18.15
CA SER A 78 -0.20 -13.57 -19.38
C SER A 78 0.35 -12.19 -19.84
N GLN A 79 0.63 -11.22 -18.96
CA GLN A 79 1.55 -10.13 -19.37
C GLN A 79 3.01 -10.49 -19.06
N SER A 80 3.82 -10.64 -20.11
CA SER A 80 5.28 -10.71 -20.00
C SER A 80 5.83 -9.41 -19.42
N PHE A 81 6.77 -9.50 -18.49
CA PHE A 81 7.41 -8.36 -17.80
C PHE A 81 8.04 -7.33 -18.75
N GLU A 82 8.27 -7.72 -20.02
CA GLU A 82 8.85 -6.87 -21.06
C GLU A 82 7.90 -5.78 -21.60
N THR A 83 6.61 -5.79 -21.23
CA THR A 83 5.59 -4.88 -21.78
C THR A 83 5.04 -3.87 -20.76
N SER A 84 5.64 -3.75 -19.56
CA SER A 84 5.18 -2.89 -18.46
C SER A 84 6.00 -1.61 -18.27
#